data_AF-A0AAJ1XCL9-F1
#
_entry.id   AF-A0AAJ1XCL9-F1
#
_cell.length_a   1.000
_cell.length_b   1.000
_cell.length_c   1.000
_cell.angle_alpha   90.00
_cell.angle_beta   90.00
_cell.angle_gamma   90.00
#
_symmetry.space_group_name_H-M   'P 1'
#
loop_
_entity.id
_entity.type
_entity.pdbx_description
1 polymer ?
#
loop_
_entity_poly.entity_id
_entity_poly.type
_entity_poly.pdbx_seq_one_letter_code
_entity_poly.pdbx_strand_id
1 'polypeptide(L)'
;DSYAIEEFLINGNIEYLHLDIKDNNKILPVTLEGQVVAIADEIAQRGHDLDDAFASGLLNLNSFKDSCEISEMKSIYKIIEQIENKIEEYKGKGRVIIDKNDMIRAMLVPKILGYFINDIVVNSKSNMRDYEKEYIDDFN
;
A
#
# COMPACT_ATOMS: atom_id res chain seq x y z
N ASP A 1 -26.92 -13.51 21.59
CA ASP A 1 -25.95 -13.21 22.65
C ASP A 1 -25.04 -12.09 22.18
N SER A 2 -25.02 -10.98 22.91
CA SER A 2 -24.15 -9.83 22.64
C SER A 2 -23.06 -9.85 23.69
N TYR A 3 -21.82 -10.17 23.30
CA TYR A 3 -20.67 -10.04 24.19
C TYR A 3 -20.31 -8.56 24.33
N ALA A 4 -19.95 -8.14 25.54
CA ALA A 4 -19.44 -6.80 25.80
C ALA A 4 -17.93 -6.79 25.48
N ILE A 5 -17.41 -5.75 24.83
CA ILE A 5 -15.98 -5.68 24.40
C ILE A 5 -15.05 -5.70 25.62
N GLU A 6 -15.51 -5.14 26.73
CA GLU A 6 -14.87 -5.10 28.03
C GLU A 6 -14.51 -6.50 28.54
N GLU A 7 -15.30 -7.53 28.19
CA GLU A 7 -15.02 -8.93 28.57
C GLU A 7 -13.74 -9.50 27.94
N PHE A 8 -13.25 -8.88 26.86
CA PHE A 8 -12.03 -9.28 26.16
C PHE A 8 -10.82 -8.43 26.56
N LEU A 9 -11.01 -7.39 27.38
CA LEU A 9 -9.95 -6.51 27.85
C LEU A 9 -9.46 -6.96 29.23
N ILE A 10 -8.52 -7.91 29.24
CA ILE A 10 -7.98 -8.49 30.49
C ILE A 10 -7.32 -7.41 31.38
N ASN A 11 -6.61 -6.45 30.78
CA ASN A 11 -5.93 -5.34 31.46
C ASN A 11 -6.09 -4.00 30.71
N GLY A 12 -6.98 -3.93 29.72
CA GLY A 12 -7.10 -2.78 28.81
C GLY A 12 -8.22 -1.82 29.22
N ASN A 13 -8.00 -0.51 29.09
CA ASN A 13 -9.07 0.48 29.20
C ASN A 13 -9.72 0.67 27.82
N ILE A 14 -11.05 0.52 27.77
CA ILE A 14 -11.86 0.67 26.55
C ILE A 14 -11.77 2.07 25.93
N GLU A 15 -11.51 3.10 26.73
CA GLU A 15 -11.40 4.49 26.24
C GLU A 15 -10.24 4.66 25.25
N TYR A 16 -9.15 3.91 25.42
CA TYR A 16 -7.99 3.94 24.50
C TYR A 16 -8.19 3.12 23.23
N LEU A 17 -9.30 2.39 23.11
CA LEU A 17 -9.64 1.72 21.85
C LEU A 17 -10.30 2.66 20.85
N HIS A 18 -10.77 3.84 21.26
CA HIS A 18 -11.35 4.83 20.34
C HIS A 18 -12.41 4.24 19.37
N LEU A 19 -13.31 3.41 19.90
CA LEU A 19 -14.30 2.62 19.13
C LEU A 19 -15.32 3.47 18.36
N ASP A 20 -15.41 4.76 18.69
CA ASP A 20 -16.28 5.75 18.09
C ASP A 20 -15.70 6.38 16.81
N ILE A 21 -14.40 6.21 16.54
CA ILE A 21 -13.75 6.71 15.33
C ILE A 21 -14.31 5.97 14.09
N LYS A 22 -14.86 6.75 13.16
CA LYS A 22 -15.40 6.27 11.90
C LYS A 22 -14.90 7.11 10.74
N ASP A 23 -14.63 6.45 9.61
CA ASP A 23 -14.40 7.12 8.34
C ASP A 23 -15.56 6.79 7.39
N ASN A 24 -16.25 7.81 6.89
CA ASN A 24 -17.40 7.66 5.98
C ASN A 24 -18.45 6.61 6.46
N ASN A 25 -18.78 6.65 7.77
CA ASN A 25 -19.65 5.67 8.46
C ASN A 25 -19.13 4.23 8.56
N LYS A 26 -17.90 3.95 8.11
CA LYS A 26 -17.23 2.65 8.28
C LYS A 26 -16.51 2.61 9.62
N ILE A 27 -16.71 1.51 10.35
CA ILE A 27 -15.95 1.22 11.57
C ILE A 27 -14.50 0.96 11.16
N LEU A 28 -13.58 1.70 11.77
CA LEU A 28 -12.16 1.52 11.54
C LEU A 28 -11.60 0.47 12.50
N PRO A 29 -10.60 -0.33 12.08
CA PRO A 29 -9.89 -1.19 12.98
C PRO A 29 -9.14 -0.34 14.03
N VAL A 30 -9.34 -0.68 15.29
CA VAL A 30 -8.80 0.09 16.41
C VAL A 30 -7.46 -0.43 16.91
N THR A 31 -7.19 -1.72 16.71
CA THR A 31 -5.89 -2.32 17.03
C THR A 31 -4.89 -2.07 15.92
N LEU A 32 -3.61 -1.97 16.27
CA LEU A 32 -2.54 -1.82 15.29
C LEU A 32 -2.52 -2.98 14.29
N GLU A 33 -2.71 -4.21 14.77
CA GLU A 33 -2.78 -5.40 13.92
C GLU A 33 -3.98 -5.33 12.97
N GLY A 34 -5.14 -4.88 13.45
CA GLY A 34 -6.33 -4.69 12.62
C GLY A 34 -6.11 -3.63 11.54
N GLN A 35 -5.45 -2.53 11.88
CA GLN A 35 -5.08 -1.47 10.93
C GLN A 35 -4.11 -2.00 9.87
N VAL A 36 -3.09 -2.75 10.28
CA VAL A 36 -2.14 -3.39 9.36
C VAL A 36 -2.86 -4.36 8.42
N VAL A 37 -3.78 -5.20 8.92
CA VAL A 37 -4.56 -6.12 8.08
C VAL A 37 -5.42 -5.36 7.08
N ALA A 38 -6.16 -4.34 7.51
CA ALA A 38 -7.03 -3.57 6.61
C ALA A 38 -6.24 -2.86 5.50
N ILE A 39 -5.06 -2.32 5.83
CA ILE A 39 -4.20 -1.66 4.85
C ILE A 39 -3.55 -2.70 3.91
N ALA A 40 -3.13 -3.85 4.44
CA ALA A 40 -2.57 -4.93 3.62
C ALA A 40 -3.58 -5.48 2.61
N ASP A 41 -4.84 -5.61 3.02
CA ASP A 41 -5.94 -6.03 2.15
C ASP A 41 -6.17 -5.04 1.00
N GLU A 42 -6.21 -3.73 1.31
CA GLU A 42 -6.34 -2.67 0.31
C GLU A 42 -5.16 -2.66 -0.69
N ILE A 43 -3.93 -2.83 -0.21
CA ILE A 43 -2.74 -2.94 -1.07
C ILE A 43 -2.84 -4.18 -1.97
N ALA A 44 -3.22 -5.33 -1.41
CA ALA A 44 -3.34 -6.58 -2.15
C ALA A 44 -4.41 -6.47 -3.24
N GLN A 45 -5.58 -5.92 -2.91
CA GLN A 45 -6.66 -5.72 -3.86
C GLN A 45 -6.24 -4.81 -5.02
N ARG A 46 -5.63 -3.65 -4.73
CA ARG A 46 -5.10 -2.74 -5.77
C ARG A 46 -3.99 -3.38 -6.60
N GLY A 47 -3.18 -4.24 -5.97
CA GLY A 47 -2.16 -5.04 -6.65
C GLY A 47 -2.76 -5.98 -7.68
N HIS A 48 -3.80 -6.71 -7.30
CA HIS A 48 -4.53 -7.61 -8.19
C HIS A 48 -5.23 -6.85 -9.30
N ASP A 49 -5.93 -5.76 -8.99
CA ASP A 49 -6.60 -4.94 -10.00
C ASP A 49 -5.61 -4.41 -11.05
N LEU A 50 -4.42 -3.99 -10.60
CA LEU A 50 -3.36 -3.54 -11.49
C LEU A 50 -2.81 -4.67 -12.37
N ASP A 51 -2.52 -5.83 -11.78
CA ASP A 51 -2.03 -7.01 -12.52
C ASP A 51 -3.05 -7.46 -13.57
N ASP A 52 -4.32 -7.58 -13.19
CA ASP A 52 -5.41 -7.99 -14.08
C ASP A 52 -5.66 -6.97 -15.20
N ALA A 53 -5.59 -5.67 -14.90
CA ALA A 53 -5.73 -4.62 -15.91
C ALA A 53 -4.62 -4.67 -16.98
N PHE A 54 -3.37 -4.94 -16.57
CA PHE A 54 -2.27 -5.15 -17.51
C PHE A 54 -2.38 -6.48 -18.26
N ALA A 55 -2.73 -7.57 -17.57
CA ALA A 55 -2.83 -8.90 -18.15
C ALA A 55 -3.95 -8.99 -19.20
N SER A 56 -5.07 -8.30 -18.97
CA SER A 56 -6.20 -8.21 -19.91
C SER A 56 -5.95 -7.23 -21.07
N GLY A 57 -4.88 -6.44 -21.02
CA GLY A 57 -4.58 -5.39 -22.00
C GLY A 57 -5.49 -4.16 -21.89
N LEU A 58 -6.33 -4.06 -20.86
CA LEU A 58 -7.16 -2.88 -20.57
C LEU A 58 -6.29 -1.67 -20.22
N LEU A 59 -5.12 -1.90 -19.61
CA LEU A 59 -4.14 -0.90 -19.29
C LEU A 59 -2.83 -1.18 -20.06
N ASN A 60 -2.31 -0.16 -20.75
CA ASN A 60 -1.00 -0.24 -21.40
C ASN A 60 0.02 0.62 -20.64
N LEU A 61 1.30 0.24 -20.71
CA LEU A 61 2.37 0.90 -19.93
C LEU A 61 2.49 2.38 -20.26
N ASN A 62 2.38 2.76 -21.54
CA ASN A 62 2.52 4.15 -21.96
C ASN A 62 1.37 5.01 -21.40
N SER A 63 0.12 4.57 -21.56
CA SER A 63 -1.05 5.27 -21.02
C SER A 63 -1.00 5.36 -19.49
N PHE A 64 -0.48 4.33 -18.84
CA PHE A 64 -0.31 4.33 -17.38
C PHE A 64 0.76 5.34 -16.96
N LYS A 65 1.89 5.39 -17.68
CA LYS A 65 2.96 6.36 -17.47
C LYS A 65 2.48 7.80 -17.66
N ASP A 66 1.78 8.07 -18.76
CA ASP A 66 1.22 9.39 -19.06
C ASP A 66 0.24 9.84 -17.96
N SER A 67 -0.60 8.91 -17.48
CA SER A 67 -1.51 9.18 -16.36
C SER A 67 -0.75 9.49 -15.07
N CYS A 68 0.34 8.78 -14.80
CA CYS A 68 1.20 9.04 -13.65
C CYS A 68 1.93 10.39 -13.75
N GLU A 69 2.28 10.84 -14.96
CA GLU A 69 2.94 12.15 -15.20
C GLU A 69 1.99 13.32 -14.96
N ILE A 70 0.73 13.19 -15.40
CA ILE A 70 -0.31 14.22 -15.22
C ILE A 70 -0.78 14.29 -13.76
N SER A 71 -0.82 13.15 -13.09
CA SER A 71 -1.15 13.07 -11.66
C SER A 71 0.02 13.46 -10.76
N GLU A 72 -0.22 13.70 -9.47
CA GLU A 72 0.85 13.91 -8.48
C GLU A 72 1.68 12.63 -8.18
N MET A 73 1.49 11.54 -8.92
CA MET A 73 2.13 10.22 -8.72
C MET A 73 3.57 10.13 -9.26
N LYS A 74 4.39 11.14 -9.00
CA LYS A 74 5.79 11.23 -9.49
C LYS A 74 6.65 10.03 -9.05
N SER A 75 6.37 9.42 -7.90
CA SER A 75 7.08 8.23 -7.42
C SER A 75 6.85 7.01 -8.31
N ILE A 76 5.60 6.79 -8.74
CA ILE A 76 5.23 5.67 -9.62
C ILE A 76 5.80 5.91 -11.02
N TYR A 77 5.74 7.14 -11.52
CA TYR A 77 6.37 7.52 -12.79
C TYR A 77 7.87 7.14 -12.81
N LYS A 78 8.62 7.47 -11.75
CA LYS A 78 10.04 7.09 -11.62
C LYS A 78 10.25 5.57 -11.58
N ILE A 79 9.35 4.81 -10.94
CA ILE A 79 9.41 3.35 -10.92
C ILE A 79 9.29 2.79 -12.35
N ILE A 80 8.37 3.35 -13.15
CA ILE A 80 8.18 2.96 -14.56
C ILE A 80 9.45 3.23 -15.35
N GLU A 81 10.03 4.43 -15.26
CA GLU A 81 11.28 4.76 -15.98
C GLU A 81 12.44 3.82 -15.62
N GLN A 82 12.57 3.45 -14.34
CA GLN A 82 13.59 2.49 -13.92
C GLN A 82 13.39 1.10 -14.55
N ILE A 83 12.14 0.67 -14.73
CA ILE A 83 11.82 -0.61 -15.36
C ILE A 83 12.13 -0.56 -16.85
N GLU A 84 11.74 0.51 -17.54
CA GLU A 84 12.02 0.71 -18.96
C GLU A 84 13.54 0.67 -19.23
N ASN A 85 14.32 1.42 -18.45
CA ASN A 85 15.77 1.44 -18.56
C ASN A 85 16.38 0.04 -18.35
N LYS A 86 15.87 -0.72 -17.38
CA LYS A 86 16.34 -2.08 -17.09
C LYS A 86 15.99 -3.06 -18.22
N ILE A 87 14.84 -2.90 -18.88
CA ILE A 87 14.46 -3.69 -20.05
C ILE A 87 15.38 -3.40 -21.23
N GLU A 88 15.68 -2.13 -21.50
CA GLU A 88 16.61 -1.75 -22.57
C GLU A 88 18.04 -2.25 -22.29
N GLU A 89 18.48 -2.25 -21.03
CA GLU A 89 19.75 -2.86 -20.62
C GLU A 89 19.79 -4.37 -20.94
N TYR A 90 18.69 -5.09 -20.70
CA TYR A 90 18.62 -6.52 -21.03
C TYR A 90 18.69 -6.79 -22.53
N LYS A 91 18.04 -5.96 -23.34
CA LYS A 91 18.16 -6.04 -24.81
C LYS A 91 19.58 -5.78 -25.27
N GLY A 92 20.25 -4.75 -24.72
CA GLY A 92 21.65 -4.43 -25.03
C GLY A 92 22.63 -5.57 -24.70
N LYS A 93 22.26 -6.45 -23.75
CA LYS A 93 23.01 -7.66 -23.38
C LYS A 93 22.66 -8.89 -24.24
N GLY A 94 21.88 -8.73 -25.31
CA GLY A 94 21.47 -9.81 -26.21
C GLY A 94 20.46 -10.79 -25.62
N ARG A 95 19.74 -10.43 -24.54
CA ARG A 95 18.70 -11.29 -23.98
C ARG A 95 17.45 -11.24 -24.84
N VAL A 96 16.90 -12.41 -25.15
CA VAL A 96 15.62 -12.52 -25.87
C VAL A 96 14.48 -12.28 -24.90
N ILE A 97 13.63 -11.31 -25.21
CA ILE A 97 12.39 -11.03 -24.49
C ILE A 97 11.25 -11.61 -25.32
N ILE A 98 10.63 -12.68 -24.81
CA ILE A 98 9.56 -13.40 -25.51
C ILE A 98 8.25 -12.62 -25.43
N ASP A 99 7.94 -12.07 -24.25
CA ASP A 99 6.80 -11.18 -24.02
C ASP A 99 7.23 -9.96 -23.19
N LYS A 100 7.27 -8.79 -23.83
CA LYS A 100 7.66 -7.53 -23.19
C LYS A 100 6.60 -7.07 -22.18
N ASN A 101 5.32 -7.29 -22.47
CA ASN A 101 4.23 -6.79 -21.63
C ASN A 101 4.13 -7.62 -20.35
N ASP A 102 4.24 -8.94 -20.46
CA ASP A 102 4.28 -9.84 -19.31
C ASP A 102 5.48 -9.54 -18.41
N MET A 103 6.65 -9.31 -19.01
CA MET A 103 7.86 -8.92 -18.28
C MET A 103 7.71 -7.57 -17.57
N ILE A 104 7.13 -6.57 -18.23
CA ILE A 104 6.82 -5.27 -17.60
C ILE A 104 5.91 -5.49 -16.40
N ARG A 105 4.82 -6.24 -16.57
CA ARG A 105 3.84 -6.51 -15.52
C ARG A 105 4.49 -7.18 -14.31
N ALA A 106 5.23 -8.26 -14.53
CA ALA A 106 5.95 -9.01 -13.51
C ALA A 106 7.02 -8.17 -12.76
N MET A 107 7.50 -7.07 -13.35
CA MET A 107 8.42 -6.15 -12.70
C MET A 107 7.71 -4.96 -12.02
N LEU A 108 6.64 -4.46 -12.63
CA LEU A 108 5.96 -3.23 -12.23
C LEU A 108 5.08 -3.45 -11.00
N VAL A 109 4.22 -4.47 -11.02
CA VAL A 109 3.27 -4.74 -9.94
C VAL A 109 4.01 -4.93 -8.60
N PRO A 110 5.04 -5.78 -8.48
CA PRO A 110 5.75 -5.95 -7.21
C PRO A 110 6.49 -4.69 -6.74
N LYS A 111 7.00 -3.87 -7.67
CA LYS A 111 7.69 -2.61 -7.32
C LYS A 111 6.72 -1.56 -6.78
N ILE A 112 5.53 -1.46 -7.35
CA ILE A 112 4.49 -0.55 -6.86
C ILE A 112 3.97 -1.01 -5.48
N LEU A 113 3.73 -2.32 -5.31
CA LEU A 113 3.36 -2.87 -4.00
C LEU A 113 4.44 -2.59 -2.94
N GLY A 114 5.71 -2.83 -3.27
CA GLY A 114 6.82 -2.53 -2.38
C GLY A 114 6.92 -1.04 -2.02
N TYR A 115 6.59 -0.14 -2.96
CA TYR A 115 6.50 1.29 -2.68
C TYR A 115 5.42 1.61 -1.65
N PHE A 116 4.19 1.12 -1.83
CA PHE A 116 3.10 1.37 -0.88
C PHE A 116 3.38 0.77 0.49
N ILE A 117 3.90 -0.46 0.56
CA ILE A 117 4.27 -1.11 1.83
C ILE A 117 5.30 -0.24 2.57
N ASN A 118 6.34 0.23 1.87
CA ASN A 118 7.36 1.06 2.49
C ASN A 118 6.80 2.41 2.96
N ASP A 119 5.96 3.05 2.14
CA ASP A 119 5.32 4.33 2.48
C ASP A 119 4.48 4.21 3.76
N ILE A 120 3.63 3.19 3.84
CA ILE A 120 2.82 2.90 5.03
C ILE A 120 3.70 2.65 6.25
N VAL A 121 4.74 1.83 6.14
CA VAL A 121 5.65 1.57 7.28
C VAL A 121 6.32 2.85 7.77
N VAL A 122 6.78 3.71 6.86
CA VAL A 122 7.44 4.98 7.22
C VAL A 122 6.44 5.94 7.88
N ASN A 123 5.27 6.11 7.28
CA ASN A 123 4.25 7.04 7.77
C ASN A 123 3.65 6.55 9.10
N SER A 124 3.31 5.27 9.22
CA SER A 124 2.83 4.68 10.48
C SER A 124 3.83 4.87 11.61
N LYS A 125 5.14 4.66 11.36
CA LYS A 125 6.19 4.93 12.37
C LYS A 125 6.30 6.40 12.73
N SER A 126 6.05 7.33 11.80
CA SER A 126 6.02 8.75 12.13
C SER A 126 4.82 9.08 13.01
N ASN A 127 3.64 8.64 12.61
CA ASN A 127 2.39 8.90 13.31
C ASN A 127 2.41 8.33 14.74
N MET A 128 2.94 7.11 14.93
CA MET A 128 3.11 6.52 16.26
C MET A 128 4.03 7.36 17.15
N ARG A 129 5.18 7.82 16.61
CA ARG A 129 6.12 8.67 17.35
C ARG A 129 5.53 10.02 17.72
N ASP A 130 4.69 10.58 16.85
CA ASP A 130 4.07 11.88 17.10
C ASP A 130 2.92 11.75 18.11
N TYR A 131 2.16 10.65 18.05
CA TYR A 131 1.17 10.29 19.07
C TYR A 131 1.81 10.08 20.45
N GLU A 132 2.91 9.31 20.55
CA GLU A 132 3.63 9.11 21.82
C GLU A 132 4.11 10.43 22.45
N LYS A 133 4.51 11.42 21.65
CA LYS A 133 4.92 12.74 22.15
C LYS A 133 3.74 13.55 22.67
N GLU A 134 2.59 13.47 21.99
CA GLU A 134 1.40 14.24 22.33
C GLU A 134 0.78 13.76 23.64
N TYR A 135 0.84 12.45 23.91
CA TYR A 135 0.21 11.80 25.07
C TYR A 135 1.23 11.30 26.11
N ILE A 136 2.45 11.86 26.13
CA ILE A 136 3.56 11.34 26.96
C ILE A 136 3.25 11.34 28.47
N ASP A 137 2.36 12.22 28.92
CA ASP A 137 1.91 12.32 30.31
C ASP A 137 0.83 11.27 30.66
N ASP A 138 0.12 10.71 29.68
CA ASP A 138 -0.90 9.67 29.89
C ASP A 138 -0.28 8.26 30.02
N PHE A 139 0.99 8.12 29.62
CA PHE A 139 1.75 6.86 29.65
C PHE A 139 2.76 6.76 30.82
N ASN A 140 2.90 7.81 31.65
CA ASN A 140 3.78 7.86 32.83
C ASN A 140 2.99 7.82 34.14
#